data_AF-A0A2T2P1Q1-F1
#
_entry.id   AF-A0A2T2P1Q1-F1
#
_cell.length_a   1.000
_cell.length_b   1.000
_cell.length_c   1.000
_cell.angle_alpha   90.00
_cell.angle_beta   90.00
_cell.angle_gamma   90.00
#
_symmetry.space_group_name_H-M   'P 1'
#
loop_
_entity.id
_entity.type
_entity.pdbx_description
1 polymer ?
#
loop_
_entity_poly.entity_id
_entity_poly.type
_entity_poly.pdbx_seq_one_letter_code
_entity_poly.pdbx_strand_id
1 'polypeptide(L)'
;MDADRRLTKALEAANDALQHLSMSPDFGCLDCTHIDRLLARVVDLPTEGNQRNSRRNLLVIRQWMITEGPGVVLLEVLGQLYWRLGELNGKQFEKFKTSLQQQQPYLSLIQDTGAVTLVIQRIRHIQRSKSDACQDFLCELSDLTGMKVEPSPAEIDALRASSSSPFTPQSVHSFDSNSSQETGFVSLIKYVPNSAVWGGDMEQLLIDFYINGVCPGRTPSNTSNAYMNLLQTANTCESTRFALLTLSASYIGEYLHSEKERYHHAELYYSTSALQALARQIQSGENYDAALATSMLLMHHDAVNEADDSSLCWSVHANIFDTIPSAFFNHHSDPALWMRTQLVLARTAQTSYTLQNTQFHTLETCSWYEGTPPQDVQKICGITGLSPQLLFLIASITSLASDNKNSSNSHKLIYAQLLEQQLQNLRQWCTELQGDAQEVLLATGEAFRLAALIYLRCRLYGFTRFNPAIMELNDALTHVLLSLPVKGHLYTAIYPVWPLFVAAVTANSDKRDRLYQRVVPIREGDKNTLPAVLKRISGMRIWLANQDPTQQRRDGWWDEMLLPSSSTTALPVTRLLCLG
;
A
#
# COMPACT_ATOMS: atom_id res chain seq x y z
N MET A 1 -0.61 -45.88 33.56
CA MET A 1 -1.15 -44.68 34.25
C MET A 1 -1.13 -43.45 33.36
N ASP A 2 -0.02 -43.11 32.69
CA ASP A 2 0.07 -41.86 31.91
C ASP A 2 -0.73 -41.87 30.58
N ALA A 3 -0.97 -43.06 30.02
CA ALA A 3 -1.73 -43.24 28.77
C ALA A 3 -3.24 -42.97 28.93
N ASP A 4 -3.87 -43.45 30.01
CA ASP A 4 -5.31 -43.23 30.23
C ASP A 4 -5.60 -41.77 30.57
N ARG A 5 -4.68 -41.10 31.25
CA ARG A 5 -4.78 -39.67 31.60
C ARG A 5 -4.89 -38.76 30.36
N ARG A 6 -4.19 -39.09 29.27
CA ARG A 6 -4.25 -38.31 28.01
C ARG A 6 -5.60 -38.46 27.32
N LEU A 7 -6.16 -39.67 27.31
CA LEU A 7 -7.49 -39.94 26.78
C LEU A 7 -8.56 -39.19 27.59
N THR A 8 -8.49 -39.24 28.92
CA THR A 8 -9.43 -38.53 29.79
C THR A 8 -9.42 -37.02 29.54
N LYS A 9 -8.24 -36.39 29.47
CA LYS A 9 -8.12 -34.95 29.17
C LYS A 9 -8.66 -34.55 27.81
N ALA A 10 -8.48 -35.40 26.79
CA ALA A 10 -9.04 -35.15 25.48
C ALA A 10 -10.57 -35.23 25.50
N LEU A 11 -11.14 -36.21 26.22
CA LEU A 11 -12.59 -36.35 26.40
C LEU A 11 -13.20 -35.20 27.18
N GLU A 12 -12.56 -34.75 28.27
CA GLU A 12 -12.99 -33.57 29.05
C GLU A 12 -13.09 -32.32 28.16
N ALA A 13 -12.01 -32.00 27.43
CA ALA A 13 -12.00 -30.84 26.54
C ALA A 13 -13.03 -30.94 25.39
N ALA A 14 -13.26 -32.14 24.87
CA ALA A 14 -14.28 -32.36 23.83
C ALA A 14 -15.70 -32.21 24.39
N ASN A 15 -15.95 -32.65 25.64
CA ASN A 15 -17.24 -32.50 26.31
C ASN A 15 -17.55 -31.04 26.62
N ASP A 16 -16.56 -30.25 27.07
CA ASP A 16 -16.72 -28.81 27.31
C ASP A 16 -17.10 -28.08 26.01
N ALA A 17 -16.42 -28.42 24.91
CA ALA A 17 -16.73 -27.86 23.59
C ALA A 17 -18.13 -28.28 23.10
N LEU A 18 -18.53 -29.54 23.29
CA LEU A 18 -19.86 -30.03 22.95
C LEU A 18 -20.95 -29.33 23.75
N GLN A 19 -20.71 -29.10 25.05
CA GLN A 19 -21.64 -28.37 25.90
C GLN A 19 -21.79 -26.93 25.41
N HIS A 20 -20.69 -26.25 25.08
CA HIS A 20 -20.72 -24.89 24.54
C HIS A 20 -21.51 -24.82 23.22
N LEU A 21 -21.29 -25.77 22.30
CA LEU A 21 -22.01 -25.84 21.02
C LEU A 21 -23.50 -26.14 21.20
N SER A 22 -23.87 -26.97 22.18
CA SER A 22 -25.27 -27.29 22.46
C SER A 22 -26.08 -26.10 23.01
N MET A 23 -25.41 -25.09 23.57
CA MET A 23 -26.03 -23.89 24.14
C MET A 23 -26.21 -22.75 23.12
N SER A 24 -25.59 -22.85 21.93
CA SER A 24 -25.65 -21.81 20.90
C SER A 24 -26.14 -22.40 19.57
N PRO A 25 -27.42 -22.22 19.21
CA PRO A 25 -27.98 -22.78 17.97
C PRO A 25 -27.54 -22.03 16.71
N ASP A 26 -26.93 -20.85 16.85
CA ASP A 26 -26.35 -20.09 15.74
C ASP A 26 -24.82 -20.03 15.87
N PHE A 27 -24.13 -20.43 14.80
CA PHE A 27 -22.67 -20.45 14.71
C PHE A 27 -22.08 -19.07 14.35
N GLY A 28 -22.90 -18.03 14.15
CA GLY A 28 -22.48 -16.67 13.80
C GLY A 28 -21.61 -15.96 14.84
N CYS A 29 -21.55 -16.45 16.08
CA CYS A 29 -20.69 -15.90 17.13
C CYS A 29 -19.27 -16.50 17.15
N LEU A 30 -18.97 -17.49 16.31
CA LEU A 30 -17.65 -18.14 16.26
C LEU A 30 -16.65 -17.28 15.49
N ASP A 31 -15.45 -17.12 16.05
CA ASP A 31 -14.34 -16.44 15.39
C ASP A 31 -13.86 -17.23 14.17
N CYS A 32 -14.31 -16.78 13.00
CA CYS A 32 -13.97 -17.39 11.72
C CYS A 32 -12.47 -17.34 11.42
N THR A 33 -11.71 -16.40 11.99
CA THR A 33 -10.26 -16.29 11.73
C THR A 33 -9.50 -17.47 12.31
N HIS A 34 -9.91 -17.98 13.48
CA HIS A 34 -9.30 -19.15 14.09
C HIS A 34 -9.65 -20.44 13.31
N ILE A 35 -10.91 -20.54 12.88
CA ILE A 35 -11.41 -21.62 12.02
C ILE A 35 -10.59 -21.67 10.72
N ASP A 36 -10.36 -20.52 10.09
CA ASP A 36 -9.63 -20.44 8.83
C ASP A 36 -8.16 -20.83 8.96
N ARG A 37 -7.47 -20.35 10.00
CA ARG A 37 -6.06 -20.68 10.24
C ARG A 37 -5.86 -22.18 10.43
N LEU A 38 -6.77 -22.83 11.14
CA LEU A 38 -6.73 -24.28 11.34
C LEU A 38 -7.05 -25.02 10.04
N LEU A 39 -8.15 -24.68 9.36
CA LEU A 39 -8.56 -25.30 8.11
C LEU A 39 -7.50 -25.12 7.02
N ALA A 40 -6.81 -23.98 6.96
CA ALA A 40 -5.72 -23.74 6.02
C ALA A 40 -4.57 -24.75 6.17
N ARG A 41 -4.27 -25.17 7.41
CA ARG A 41 -3.25 -26.19 7.74
C ARG A 41 -3.76 -27.63 7.59
N VAL A 42 -5.05 -27.85 7.77
CA VAL A 42 -5.68 -29.19 7.61
C VAL A 42 -5.84 -29.53 6.12
N VAL A 43 -6.21 -28.54 5.31
CA VAL A 43 -6.31 -28.65 3.84
C VAL A 43 -4.91 -28.83 3.24
N ASP A 44 -3.95 -27.97 3.64
CA ASP A 44 -2.55 -28.04 3.20
C ASP A 44 -1.63 -28.46 4.34
N LEU A 45 -1.37 -29.76 4.40
CA LEU A 45 -0.49 -30.34 5.40
C LEU A 45 0.95 -29.81 5.24
N PRO A 46 1.66 -29.47 6.34
CA PRO A 46 3.04 -28.99 6.29
C PRO A 46 3.95 -29.96 5.53
N THR A 47 4.74 -29.42 4.60
CA THR A 47 5.66 -30.19 3.73
C THR A 47 7.09 -30.26 4.26
N GLU A 48 7.48 -29.37 5.19
CA GLU A 48 8.84 -29.30 5.75
C GLU A 48 9.13 -30.30 6.88
N GLY A 49 10.36 -30.83 6.91
CA GLY A 49 10.80 -31.88 7.84
C GLY A 49 10.76 -31.50 9.34
N ASN A 50 10.89 -30.21 9.68
CA ASN A 50 10.90 -29.73 11.07
C ASN A 50 9.50 -29.70 11.72
N GLN A 51 8.43 -29.92 10.95
CA GLN A 51 7.05 -29.93 11.44
C GLN A 51 6.42 -31.34 11.47
N ARG A 52 7.24 -32.39 11.56
CA ARG A 52 6.77 -33.79 11.48
C ARG A 52 5.67 -34.15 12.48
N ASN A 53 5.75 -33.64 13.71
CA ASN A 53 4.72 -33.84 14.74
C ASN A 53 3.44 -33.06 14.42
N SER A 54 3.57 -31.82 13.97
CA SER A 54 2.44 -30.98 13.55
C SER A 54 1.68 -31.59 12.37
N ARG A 55 2.40 -32.17 11.39
CA ARG A 55 1.81 -32.87 10.24
C ARG A 55 1.01 -34.11 10.68
N ARG A 56 1.56 -34.91 11.61
CA ARG A 56 0.85 -36.08 12.16
C ARG A 56 -0.45 -35.66 12.85
N ASN A 57 -0.44 -34.60 13.64
CA ASN A 57 -1.63 -34.13 14.35
C ASN A 57 -2.72 -33.61 13.40
N LEU A 58 -2.31 -32.85 12.37
CA LEU A 58 -3.23 -32.37 11.33
C LEU A 58 -3.84 -33.52 10.51
N LEU A 59 -3.08 -34.58 10.25
CA LEU A 59 -3.58 -35.79 9.58
C LEU A 59 -4.68 -36.50 10.38
N VAL A 60 -4.54 -36.55 11.71
CA VAL A 60 -5.57 -37.13 12.59
C VAL A 60 -6.87 -36.35 12.48
N ILE A 61 -6.82 -35.01 12.51
CA ILE A 61 -8.00 -34.15 12.35
C ILE A 61 -8.59 -34.28 10.95
N ARG A 62 -7.75 -34.26 9.90
CA ARG A 62 -8.20 -34.43 8.51
C ARG A 62 -8.93 -35.76 8.32
N GLN A 63 -8.38 -36.84 8.86
CA GLN A 63 -9.00 -38.15 8.77
C GLN A 63 -10.33 -38.19 9.53
N TRP A 64 -10.41 -37.54 10.69
CA TRP A 64 -11.64 -37.43 11.46
C TRP A 64 -12.75 -36.71 10.69
N MET A 65 -12.41 -35.60 10.01
CA MET A 65 -13.35 -34.88 9.14
C MET A 65 -13.87 -35.73 7.98
N ILE A 66 -13.01 -36.57 7.41
CA ILE A 66 -13.39 -37.46 6.30
C ILE A 66 -14.34 -38.55 6.80
N THR A 67 -14.07 -39.12 7.98
CA THR A 67 -14.84 -40.27 8.48
C THR A 67 -16.16 -39.87 9.15
N GLU A 68 -16.19 -38.75 9.87
CA GLU A 68 -17.35 -38.36 10.70
C GLU A 68 -18.02 -37.06 10.23
N GLY A 69 -17.45 -36.37 9.24
CA GLY A 69 -17.98 -35.12 8.68
C GLY A 69 -17.20 -33.88 9.13
N PRO A 70 -17.29 -32.76 8.36
CA PRO A 70 -16.44 -31.59 8.56
C PRO A 70 -16.75 -30.79 9.84
N GLY A 71 -17.96 -30.95 10.41
CA GLY A 71 -18.41 -30.25 11.62
C GLY A 71 -17.56 -30.57 12.87
N VAL A 72 -16.85 -31.70 12.88
CA VAL A 72 -15.97 -32.09 14.01
C VAL A 72 -14.84 -31.09 14.26
N VAL A 73 -14.49 -30.26 13.28
CA VAL A 73 -13.48 -29.18 13.43
C VAL A 73 -13.92 -28.12 14.45
N LEU A 74 -15.22 -27.94 14.67
CA LEU A 74 -15.70 -26.99 15.67
C LEU A 74 -15.33 -27.43 17.09
N LEU A 75 -15.19 -28.74 17.34
CA LEU A 75 -14.68 -29.28 18.60
C LEU A 75 -13.20 -28.99 18.79
N GLU A 76 -12.44 -29.00 17.70
CA GLU A 76 -11.04 -28.60 17.74
C GLU A 76 -10.91 -27.12 18.12
N VAL A 77 -11.66 -26.26 17.44
CA VAL A 77 -11.56 -24.80 17.61
C VAL A 77 -11.97 -24.37 19.02
N LEU A 78 -13.02 -24.97 19.59
CA LEU A 78 -13.51 -24.63 20.92
C LEU A 78 -12.79 -25.40 22.04
N GLY A 79 -12.42 -26.66 21.79
CA GLY A 79 -11.77 -27.54 22.78
C GLY A 79 -10.24 -27.50 22.75
N GLN A 80 -9.62 -26.82 21.78
CA GLN A 80 -8.18 -26.82 21.52
C GLN A 80 -7.61 -28.25 21.48
N LEU A 81 -8.26 -29.14 20.75
CA LEU A 81 -7.96 -30.58 20.75
C LEU A 81 -6.67 -30.92 19.97
N TYR A 82 -6.02 -29.96 19.32
CA TYR A 82 -5.01 -30.18 18.27
C TYR A 82 -3.78 -30.89 18.81
N TRP A 83 -3.29 -30.36 19.93
CA TRP A 83 -2.18 -30.93 20.66
C TRP A 83 -2.59 -32.21 21.39
N ARG A 84 -3.81 -32.25 21.93
CA ARG A 84 -4.33 -33.37 22.74
C ARG A 84 -4.55 -34.64 21.91
N LEU A 85 -5.12 -34.52 20.72
CA LEU A 85 -5.34 -35.63 19.78
C LEU A 85 -4.02 -36.14 19.20
N GLY A 86 -3.04 -35.25 19.03
CA GLY A 86 -1.69 -35.60 18.59
C GLY A 86 -0.92 -36.52 19.54
N GLU A 87 -1.23 -36.44 20.84
CA GLU A 87 -0.62 -37.27 21.88
C GLU A 87 -1.24 -38.67 22.01
N LEU A 88 -2.38 -38.92 21.35
CA LEU A 88 -3.06 -40.21 21.35
C LEU A 88 -2.42 -41.17 20.34
N ASN A 89 -2.29 -42.43 20.73
CA ASN A 89 -2.02 -43.51 19.78
C ASN A 89 -3.32 -43.95 19.08
N GLY A 90 -3.20 -44.72 17.99
CA GLY A 90 -4.37 -45.13 17.19
C GLY A 90 -5.47 -45.83 18.00
N LYS A 91 -5.11 -46.70 18.96
CA LYS A 91 -6.10 -47.38 19.82
C LYS A 91 -6.82 -46.40 20.75
N GLN A 92 -6.12 -45.38 21.25
CA GLN A 92 -6.70 -44.35 22.11
C GLN A 92 -7.60 -43.40 21.30
N PHE A 93 -7.19 -43.04 20.09
CA PHE A 93 -8.00 -42.21 19.20
C PHE A 93 -9.30 -42.91 18.79
N GLU A 94 -9.26 -44.22 18.51
CA GLU A 94 -10.49 -44.99 18.27
C GLU A 94 -11.39 -45.05 19.52
N LYS A 95 -10.82 -45.29 20.70
CA LYS A 95 -11.60 -45.23 21.96
C LYS A 95 -12.22 -43.86 22.19
N PHE A 96 -11.48 -42.78 21.92
CA PHE A 96 -11.97 -41.41 22.00
C PHE A 96 -13.19 -41.19 21.10
N LYS A 97 -13.11 -41.60 19.83
CA LYS A 97 -14.25 -41.52 18.89
C LYS A 97 -15.44 -42.35 19.35
N THR A 98 -15.23 -43.60 19.76
CA THR A 98 -16.31 -44.48 20.24
C THR A 98 -16.99 -43.87 21.48
N SER A 99 -16.24 -43.23 22.37
CA SER A 99 -16.80 -42.54 23.53
C SER A 99 -17.63 -41.31 23.15
N LEU A 100 -17.23 -40.54 22.14
CA LEU A 100 -18.03 -39.41 21.64
C LEU A 100 -19.29 -39.87 20.91
N GLN A 101 -19.21 -40.95 20.13
CA GLN A 101 -20.35 -41.53 19.41
C GLN A 101 -21.47 -42.04 20.33
N GLN A 102 -21.18 -42.28 21.60
CA GLN A 102 -22.17 -42.63 22.62
C GLN A 102 -22.93 -41.40 23.14
N GLN A 103 -22.50 -40.18 22.80
CA GLN A 103 -23.09 -38.93 23.27
C GLN A 103 -24.01 -38.32 22.22
N GLN A 104 -25.26 -38.03 22.62
CA GLN A 104 -26.24 -37.37 21.75
C GLN A 104 -25.78 -35.99 21.21
N PRO A 105 -25.17 -35.09 22.02
CA PRO A 105 -24.70 -33.80 21.50
C PRO A 105 -23.68 -33.92 20.36
N TYR A 106 -22.83 -34.94 20.40
CA TYR A 106 -21.86 -35.21 19.34
C TYR A 106 -22.57 -35.68 18.06
N LEU A 107 -23.53 -36.59 18.17
CA LEU A 107 -24.32 -37.05 17.03
C LEU A 107 -25.12 -35.92 16.39
N SER A 108 -25.66 -35.01 17.20
CA SER A 108 -26.35 -33.80 16.72
C SER A 108 -25.40 -32.88 15.96
N LEU A 109 -24.19 -32.64 16.47
CA LEU A 109 -23.20 -31.77 15.82
C LEU A 109 -22.77 -32.29 14.43
N ILE A 110 -22.46 -33.59 14.31
CA ILE A 110 -21.99 -34.15 13.03
C ILE A 110 -23.10 -34.23 11.98
N GLN A 111 -24.36 -34.22 12.40
CA GLN A 111 -25.55 -34.19 11.54
C GLN A 111 -26.10 -32.77 11.32
N ASP A 112 -25.53 -31.76 11.99
CA ASP A 112 -26.00 -30.38 11.90
C ASP A 112 -25.64 -29.75 10.55
N THR A 113 -26.67 -29.45 9.75
CA THR A 113 -26.52 -28.88 8.41
C THR A 113 -25.87 -27.49 8.43
N GLY A 114 -26.08 -26.70 9.49
CA GLY A 114 -25.51 -25.36 9.66
C GLY A 114 -24.00 -25.42 9.94
N ALA A 115 -23.58 -26.29 10.85
CA ALA A 115 -22.16 -26.55 11.16
C ALA A 115 -21.40 -27.02 9.92
N VAL A 116 -21.98 -27.99 9.19
CA VAL A 116 -21.40 -28.52 7.95
C VAL A 116 -21.28 -27.45 6.88
N THR A 117 -22.34 -26.64 6.71
CA THR A 117 -22.36 -25.56 5.71
C THR A 117 -21.35 -24.47 6.03
N LEU A 118 -21.23 -24.05 7.29
CA LEU A 118 -20.21 -23.09 7.73
C LEU A 118 -18.81 -23.59 7.41
N VAL A 119 -18.46 -24.82 7.81
CA VAL A 119 -17.12 -25.36 7.57
C VAL A 119 -16.83 -25.52 6.08
N ILE A 120 -17.80 -25.98 5.28
CA ILE A 120 -17.65 -26.07 3.81
C ILE A 120 -17.48 -24.68 3.18
N GLN A 121 -18.23 -23.67 3.63
CA GLN A 121 -18.08 -22.28 3.17
C GLN A 121 -16.68 -21.75 3.49
N ARG A 122 -16.15 -22.00 4.70
CA ARG A 122 -14.79 -21.59 5.07
C ARG A 122 -13.72 -22.35 4.27
N ILE A 123 -13.87 -23.66 4.07
CA ILE A 123 -12.98 -24.44 3.19
C ILE A 123 -12.96 -23.86 1.77
N ARG A 124 -14.14 -23.54 1.20
CA ARG A 124 -14.24 -22.91 -0.12
C ARG A 124 -13.64 -21.51 -0.14
N HIS A 125 -13.79 -20.72 0.92
CA HIS A 125 -13.16 -19.42 1.06
C HIS A 125 -11.62 -19.54 1.05
N ILE A 126 -11.06 -20.49 1.82
CA ILE A 126 -9.63 -20.77 1.84
C ILE A 126 -9.14 -21.30 0.49
N GLN A 127 -9.88 -22.23 -0.12
CA GLN A 127 -9.54 -22.77 -1.44
C GLN A 127 -9.64 -21.69 -2.53
N ARG A 128 -10.58 -20.76 -2.45
CA ARG A 128 -10.67 -19.61 -3.36
C ARG A 128 -9.52 -18.66 -3.12
N SER A 129 -9.27 -18.22 -1.89
CA SER A 129 -8.11 -17.38 -1.55
C SER A 129 -6.78 -18.02 -1.97
N LYS A 130 -6.63 -19.34 -1.84
CA LYS A 130 -5.47 -20.10 -2.32
C LYS A 130 -5.49 -20.32 -3.82
N SER A 131 -6.64 -20.48 -4.46
CA SER A 131 -6.76 -20.58 -5.92
C SER A 131 -6.46 -19.24 -6.56
N ASP A 132 -6.82 -18.13 -5.92
CA ASP A 132 -6.48 -16.78 -6.34
C ASP A 132 -4.98 -16.60 -6.16
N ALA A 133 -4.42 -16.94 -4.99
CA ALA A 133 -2.96 -16.93 -4.78
C ALA A 133 -2.18 -17.93 -5.66
N CYS A 134 -2.78 -19.07 -6.03
CA CYS A 134 -2.20 -20.09 -6.91
C CYS A 134 -2.39 -19.69 -8.37
N GLN A 135 -3.43 -18.96 -8.72
CA GLN A 135 -3.58 -18.34 -10.04
C GLN A 135 -2.59 -17.19 -10.17
N ASP A 136 -2.38 -16.41 -9.12
CA ASP A 136 -1.32 -15.41 -9.02
C ASP A 136 0.05 -16.11 -9.18
N PHE A 137 0.28 -17.23 -8.49
CA PHE A 137 1.50 -18.05 -8.60
C PHE A 137 1.64 -18.83 -9.92
N LEU A 138 0.55 -19.24 -10.56
CA LEU A 138 0.55 -19.93 -11.86
C LEU A 138 0.71 -18.92 -13.00
N CYS A 139 0.24 -17.70 -12.83
CA CYS A 139 0.69 -16.57 -13.62
C CYS A 139 2.20 -16.37 -13.43
N GLU A 140 2.72 -16.45 -12.19
CA GLU A 140 4.18 -16.44 -11.91
C GLU A 140 4.95 -17.66 -12.48
N LEU A 141 4.34 -18.84 -12.64
CA LEU A 141 4.98 -20.06 -13.19
C LEU A 141 4.84 -20.19 -14.71
N SER A 142 3.77 -19.68 -15.30
CA SER A 142 3.62 -19.60 -16.77
C SER A 142 4.70 -18.68 -17.38
N ASP A 143 5.30 -17.83 -16.55
CA ASP A 143 6.48 -17.02 -16.85
C ASP A 143 7.81 -17.82 -16.84
N LEU A 144 7.84 -19.06 -16.35
CA LEU A 144 9.05 -19.91 -16.26
C LEU A 144 9.14 -21.01 -17.34
N THR A 145 8.03 -21.51 -17.90
CA THR A 145 8.03 -22.61 -18.89
C THR A 145 8.01 -22.16 -20.36
N GLY A 146 8.61 -21.00 -20.64
CA GLY A 146 8.90 -20.52 -21.99
C GLY A 146 10.18 -21.11 -22.63
N MET A 147 10.84 -22.09 -22.00
CA MET A 147 11.97 -22.80 -22.61
C MET A 147 11.83 -24.31 -22.51
N LYS A 148 11.58 -24.93 -23.66
CA LYS A 148 11.90 -26.35 -23.94
C LYS A 148 13.42 -26.52 -23.80
N VAL A 149 13.91 -27.20 -22.77
CA VAL A 149 15.13 -28.03 -22.84
C VAL A 149 15.02 -29.18 -21.81
N GLU A 150 15.34 -30.40 -22.25
CA GLU A 150 15.46 -31.61 -21.43
C GLU A 150 16.49 -31.45 -20.29
N PRO A 151 16.33 -32.15 -19.14
CA PRO A 151 17.27 -32.02 -18.03
C PRO A 151 18.51 -32.92 -18.23
N SER A 152 19.70 -32.30 -18.15
CA SER A 152 20.96 -32.99 -17.83
C SER A 152 21.31 -32.71 -16.36
N PRO A 153 21.69 -33.73 -15.56
CA PRO A 153 21.96 -33.55 -14.14
C PRO A 153 23.46 -33.37 -13.88
N ALA A 154 23.90 -32.14 -13.61
CA ALA A 154 25.11 -31.87 -12.82
C ALA A 154 25.16 -30.39 -12.41
N GLU A 155 25.79 -30.15 -11.27
CA GLU A 155 26.27 -28.84 -10.78
C GLU A 155 25.31 -28.02 -9.92
N ILE A 156 24.87 -28.68 -8.85
CA ILE A 156 24.80 -28.06 -7.51
C ILE A 156 26.24 -28.00 -6.96
N ASP A 157 26.58 -26.90 -6.28
CA ASP A 157 27.80 -26.62 -5.49
C ASP A 157 28.96 -25.87 -6.18
N ALA A 158 28.84 -24.54 -6.28
CA ALA A 158 30.01 -23.63 -6.20
C ALA A 158 29.60 -22.16 -5.93
N LEU A 159 28.92 -21.85 -4.82
CA LEU A 159 28.81 -20.48 -4.32
C LEU A 159 29.14 -20.41 -2.82
N ARG A 160 30.44 -20.45 -2.52
CA ARG A 160 31.01 -19.88 -1.30
C ARG A 160 32.36 -19.25 -1.64
N ALA A 161 32.41 -17.93 -1.58
CA ALA A 161 33.33 -17.16 -0.71
C ALA A 161 33.76 -15.82 -1.32
N SER A 162 33.77 -14.83 -0.43
CA SER A 162 34.59 -13.61 -0.39
C SER A 162 34.34 -12.50 -1.42
N SER A 163 34.03 -11.31 -0.92
CA SER A 163 34.77 -10.08 -1.26
C SER A 163 34.32 -8.92 -0.36
N SER A 164 35.27 -8.42 0.42
CA SER A 164 35.23 -7.26 1.30
C SER A 164 35.63 -5.98 0.55
N SER A 165 34.94 -4.86 0.75
CA SER A 165 35.32 -3.54 0.21
C SER A 165 35.13 -2.42 1.24
N PRO A 166 35.97 -1.36 1.24
CA PRO A 166 36.19 -0.45 2.36
C PRO A 166 35.62 0.94 2.08
N PHE A 167 34.31 1.15 2.21
CA PHE A 167 33.72 2.50 2.24
C PHE A 167 32.51 2.53 3.16
N THR A 168 32.75 2.93 4.42
CA THR A 168 31.73 3.20 5.44
C THR A 168 31.70 4.69 5.75
N PRO A 169 30.58 5.39 5.52
CA PRO A 169 30.13 6.44 6.42
C PRO A 169 29.29 5.80 7.52
N GLN A 170 29.34 6.40 8.71
CA GLN A 170 28.82 5.88 9.97
C GLN A 170 27.37 5.38 9.86
N SER A 171 27.17 4.11 10.20
CA SER A 171 25.87 3.43 10.20
C SER A 171 24.99 3.97 11.31
N VAL A 172 23.75 4.34 10.97
CA VAL A 172 22.67 4.43 11.93
C VAL A 172 22.44 3.03 12.48
N HIS A 173 22.67 2.85 13.78
CA HIS A 173 22.57 1.56 14.44
C HIS A 173 21.13 1.04 14.37
N SER A 174 20.93 -0.06 13.63
CA SER A 174 19.78 -0.93 13.79
C SER A 174 19.87 -1.60 15.16
N PHE A 175 19.11 -1.08 16.13
CA PHE A 175 18.80 -1.80 17.37
C PHE A 175 17.39 -2.35 17.26
N ASP A 176 17.29 -3.56 16.72
CA ASP A 176 16.25 -4.49 17.16
C ASP A 176 16.55 -4.84 18.62
N SER A 177 15.80 -4.25 19.57
CA SER A 177 15.33 -4.83 20.84
C SER A 177 15.07 -3.73 21.88
N ASN A 178 13.80 -3.44 22.15
CA ASN A 178 13.25 -3.58 23.50
C ASN A 178 11.73 -3.49 23.46
N SER A 179 11.12 -4.56 23.94
CA SER A 179 9.71 -4.64 24.31
C SER A 179 9.43 -3.67 25.46
N SER A 180 8.97 -2.47 25.14
CA SER A 180 8.39 -1.54 26.11
C SER A 180 7.18 -0.86 25.47
N GLN A 181 5.99 -1.36 25.81
CA GLN A 181 4.71 -0.64 25.79
C GLN A 181 4.52 0.40 24.65
N GLU A 182 4.49 -0.03 23.39
CA GLU A 182 3.95 0.80 22.31
C GLU A 182 2.43 0.60 22.23
N THR A 183 1.69 1.37 23.02
CA THR A 183 0.22 1.47 22.91
C THR A 183 -0.21 2.51 21.87
N GLY A 184 0.71 2.98 21.01
CA GLY A 184 0.44 3.96 19.95
C GLY A 184 0.20 3.28 18.60
N PHE A 185 -0.74 3.79 17.82
CA PHE A 185 -0.97 3.31 16.45
C PHE A 185 0.30 3.47 15.60
N VAL A 186 0.72 2.37 14.98
CA VAL A 186 2.00 2.22 14.27
C VAL A 186 1.83 2.51 12.75
N SER A 187 0.65 2.94 12.31
CA SER A 187 0.28 3.17 10.90
C SER A 187 0.13 4.67 10.56
N LEU A 188 -0.46 5.04 9.41
CA LEU A 188 -0.68 6.45 9.03
C LEU A 188 -1.71 7.13 9.95
N ILE A 189 -2.77 6.44 10.35
CA ILE A 189 -3.76 6.95 11.29
C ILE A 189 -3.22 6.78 12.71
N LYS A 190 -3.01 7.90 13.40
CA LYS A 190 -2.34 7.90 14.71
C LYS A 190 -3.28 7.73 15.90
N TYR A 191 -4.58 7.85 15.67
CA TYR A 191 -5.61 7.76 16.69
C TYR A 191 -6.96 7.39 16.07
N VAL A 192 -7.68 6.49 16.74
CA VAL A 192 -9.08 6.17 16.42
C VAL A 192 -9.89 6.34 17.71
N PRO A 193 -10.97 7.16 17.72
CA PRO A 193 -11.79 7.35 18.92
C PRO A 193 -12.53 6.06 19.30
N ASN A 194 -12.74 5.87 20.61
CA ASN A 194 -13.49 4.73 21.13
C ASN A 194 -15.00 4.98 20.99
N SER A 195 -15.68 4.16 20.16
CA SER A 195 -17.11 4.28 19.89
C SER A 195 -17.99 4.18 21.14
N ALA A 196 -17.54 3.50 22.20
CA ALA A 196 -18.27 3.37 23.46
C ALA A 196 -18.27 4.64 24.32
N VAL A 197 -17.32 5.56 24.09
CA VAL A 197 -17.14 6.75 24.93
C VAL A 197 -17.84 7.97 24.32
N TRP A 198 -18.08 7.97 23.00
CA TRP A 198 -18.55 9.14 22.27
C TRP A 198 -20.00 8.97 21.82
N GLY A 199 -20.94 9.31 22.71
CA GLY A 199 -22.37 9.48 22.39
C GLY A 199 -22.68 10.82 21.72
N GLY A 200 -21.74 11.37 20.95
CA GLY A 200 -21.75 12.74 20.43
C GLY A 200 -22.15 12.89 18.96
N ASP A 201 -22.29 14.14 18.55
CA ASP A 201 -22.50 14.60 17.16
C ASP A 201 -21.44 13.98 16.21
N MET A 202 -21.92 13.43 15.08
CA MET A 202 -21.07 12.78 14.08
C MET A 202 -20.03 13.74 13.50
N GLU A 203 -20.42 15.00 13.29
CA GLU A 203 -19.52 16.02 12.74
C GLU A 203 -18.34 16.26 13.69
N GLN A 204 -18.63 16.47 14.99
CA GLN A 204 -17.60 16.65 16.01
C GLN A 204 -16.66 15.43 16.09
N LEU A 205 -17.22 14.22 16.05
CA LEU A 205 -16.44 12.98 16.10
C LEU A 205 -15.45 12.89 14.93
N LEU A 206 -15.91 13.24 13.72
CA LEU A 206 -15.08 13.23 12.52
C LEU A 206 -14.02 14.33 12.52
N ILE A 207 -14.33 15.52 13.05
CA ILE A 207 -13.35 16.60 13.23
C ILE A 207 -12.26 16.18 14.21
N ASP A 208 -12.63 15.60 15.35
CA ASP A 208 -11.64 15.16 16.32
C ASP A 208 -10.79 14.00 15.78
N PHE A 209 -11.38 13.09 15.00
CA PHE A 209 -10.63 12.06 14.28
C PHE A 209 -9.70 12.65 13.22
N TYR A 210 -10.12 13.70 12.49
CA TYR A 210 -9.25 14.40 11.55
C TYR A 210 -8.01 14.95 12.25
N ILE A 211 -8.20 15.68 13.35
CA ILE A 211 -7.14 16.35 14.11
C ILE A 211 -6.16 15.34 14.72
N ASN A 212 -6.68 14.29 15.36
CA ASN A 212 -5.86 13.39 16.16
C ASN A 212 -5.41 12.14 15.37
N GLY A 213 -6.21 11.71 14.40
CA GLY A 213 -5.98 10.50 13.61
C GLY A 213 -5.30 10.81 12.28
N VAL A 214 -5.91 11.67 11.45
CA VAL A 214 -5.48 11.90 10.07
C VAL A 214 -4.27 12.81 9.99
N CYS A 215 -4.34 14.01 10.60
CA CYS A 215 -3.32 15.06 10.49
C CYS A 215 -1.93 14.60 10.93
N PRO A 216 -1.72 13.95 12.10
CA PRO A 216 -0.38 13.56 12.55
C PRO A 216 0.24 12.48 11.66
N GLY A 217 -0.57 11.80 10.85
CA GLY A 217 -0.12 10.86 9.83
C GLY A 217 0.41 11.47 8.55
N ARG A 218 0.24 12.78 8.33
CA ARG A 218 0.55 13.41 7.04
C ARG A 218 1.99 13.87 6.91
N THR A 219 2.68 14.10 8.01
CA THR A 219 4.03 14.63 8.02
C THR A 219 4.76 14.26 9.31
N PRO A 220 6.07 13.95 9.26
CA PRO A 220 6.87 13.79 10.47
C PRO A 220 7.29 15.17 11.04
N SER A 221 6.98 16.27 10.34
CA SER A 221 7.30 17.62 10.78
C SER A 221 6.50 18.00 12.03
N ASN A 222 7.20 18.42 13.08
CA ASN A 222 6.57 18.97 14.29
C ASN A 222 6.25 20.47 14.16
N THR A 223 6.86 21.13 13.18
CA THR A 223 6.75 22.59 13.00
C THR A 223 5.72 23.01 11.95
N SER A 224 5.35 22.13 11.01
CA SER A 224 4.50 22.47 9.89
C SER A 224 3.64 21.30 9.44
N ASN A 225 2.32 21.42 9.63
CA ASN A 225 1.35 20.46 9.10
C ASN A 225 0.21 21.19 8.38
N ALA A 226 0.27 21.20 7.04
CA ALA A 226 -0.72 21.90 6.23
C ALA A 226 -2.15 21.40 6.46
N TYR A 227 -2.33 20.11 6.76
CA TYR A 227 -3.67 19.54 7.04
C TYR A 227 -4.27 20.13 8.32
N MET A 228 -3.46 20.46 9.33
CA MET A 228 -3.94 21.17 10.51
C MET A 228 -4.40 22.59 10.17
N ASN A 229 -3.70 23.27 9.26
CA ASN A 229 -4.08 24.63 8.83
C ASN A 229 -5.43 24.64 8.09
N LEU A 230 -5.79 23.55 7.39
CA LEU A 230 -7.09 23.43 6.71
C LEU A 230 -8.28 23.46 7.69
N LEU A 231 -8.07 23.15 8.98
CA LEU A 231 -9.13 23.24 9.99
C LEU A 231 -9.60 24.69 10.18
N GLN A 232 -8.69 25.66 10.12
CA GLN A 232 -9.06 27.07 10.21
C GLN A 232 -9.95 27.47 9.04
N THR A 233 -9.61 27.03 7.83
CA THR A 233 -10.42 27.23 6.63
C THR A 233 -11.78 26.55 6.75
N ALA A 234 -11.83 25.30 7.23
CA ALA A 234 -13.05 24.54 7.45
C ALA A 234 -14.01 25.23 8.44
N ASN A 235 -13.51 25.91 9.47
CA ASN A 235 -14.35 26.65 10.41
C ASN A 235 -15.09 27.84 9.76
N THR A 236 -14.59 28.35 8.64
CA THR A 236 -15.16 29.51 7.94
C THR A 236 -15.80 29.17 6.60
N CYS A 237 -15.47 28.01 6.00
CA CYS A 237 -15.90 27.63 4.66
C CYS A 237 -16.57 26.26 4.68
N GLU A 238 -17.88 26.26 4.39
CA GLU A 238 -18.74 25.08 4.43
C GLU A 238 -18.23 23.96 3.50
N SER A 239 -17.77 24.31 2.29
CA SER A 239 -17.25 23.34 1.32
C SER A 239 -16.03 22.58 1.87
N THR A 240 -15.08 23.30 2.49
CA THR A 240 -13.86 22.74 3.06
C THR A 240 -14.18 21.88 4.26
N ARG A 241 -15.12 22.31 5.11
CA ARG A 241 -15.60 21.53 6.24
C ARG A 241 -16.19 20.20 5.79
N PHE A 242 -17.09 20.21 4.81
CA PHE A 242 -17.67 18.98 4.30
C PHE A 242 -16.62 18.08 3.64
N ALA A 243 -15.68 18.61 2.87
CA ALA A 243 -14.61 17.79 2.29
C ALA A 243 -13.70 17.14 3.35
N LEU A 244 -13.41 17.85 4.45
CA LEU A 244 -12.68 17.33 5.60
C LEU A 244 -13.45 16.17 6.26
N LEU A 245 -14.75 16.34 6.46
CA LEU A 245 -15.62 15.33 7.06
C LEU A 245 -15.74 14.08 6.16
N THR A 246 -15.83 14.26 4.84
CA THR A 246 -15.77 13.16 3.86
C THR A 246 -14.52 12.32 4.02
N LEU A 247 -13.34 12.97 4.01
CA LEU A 247 -12.06 12.29 4.15
C LEU A 247 -11.98 11.52 5.49
N SER A 248 -12.45 12.16 6.55
CA SER A 248 -12.46 11.59 7.90
C SER A 248 -13.38 10.37 8.01
N ALA A 249 -14.59 10.46 7.45
CA ALA A 249 -15.56 9.37 7.42
C ALA A 249 -15.02 8.15 6.64
N SER A 250 -14.36 8.40 5.52
CA SER A 250 -13.77 7.36 4.68
C SER A 250 -12.65 6.58 5.38
N TYR A 251 -11.79 7.28 6.14
CA TYR A 251 -10.72 6.64 6.90
C TYR A 251 -11.23 5.94 8.16
N ILE A 252 -12.08 6.58 8.96
CA ILE A 252 -12.54 6.00 10.24
C ILE A 252 -13.38 4.73 10.04
N GLY A 253 -14.13 4.66 8.93
CA GLY A 253 -14.93 3.49 8.56
C GLY A 253 -14.12 2.20 8.37
N GLU A 254 -12.81 2.30 8.09
CA GLU A 254 -11.91 1.15 7.99
C GLU A 254 -11.48 0.59 9.35
N TYR A 255 -11.68 1.34 10.44
CA TYR A 255 -11.33 0.90 11.79
C TYR A 255 -12.56 0.42 12.55
N LEU A 256 -13.68 1.14 12.39
CA LEU A 256 -14.92 0.88 13.10
C LEU A 256 -15.87 0.01 12.27
N HIS A 257 -15.46 -1.23 12.02
CA HIS A 257 -16.14 -2.18 11.13
C HIS A 257 -17.62 -2.42 11.46
N SER A 258 -17.99 -2.42 12.75
CA SER A 258 -19.39 -2.57 13.18
C SER A 258 -20.29 -1.40 12.79
N GLU A 259 -19.69 -0.25 12.48
CA GLU A 259 -20.36 0.98 12.07
C GLU A 259 -20.00 1.37 10.62
N LYS A 260 -19.40 0.46 9.83
CA LYS A 260 -18.90 0.76 8.48
C LYS A 260 -19.97 1.43 7.60
N GLU A 261 -21.19 0.90 7.62
CA GLU A 261 -22.32 1.48 6.88
C GLU A 261 -22.62 2.91 7.32
N ARG A 262 -22.58 3.21 8.63
CA ARG A 262 -22.85 4.55 9.16
C ARG A 262 -21.83 5.56 8.62
N TYR A 263 -20.55 5.20 8.62
CA TYR A 263 -19.49 6.08 8.11
C TYR A 263 -19.51 6.18 6.57
N HIS A 264 -19.90 5.12 5.87
CA HIS A 264 -20.09 5.19 4.42
C HIS A 264 -21.25 6.12 4.03
N HIS A 265 -22.38 6.08 4.76
CA HIS A 265 -23.47 7.05 4.55
C HIS A 265 -23.01 8.50 4.83
N ALA A 266 -22.19 8.70 5.87
CA ALA A 266 -21.61 10.00 6.17
C ALA A 266 -20.67 10.50 5.07
N GLU A 267 -19.78 9.64 4.57
CA GLU A 267 -18.88 9.90 3.44
C GLU A 267 -19.66 10.34 2.20
N LEU A 268 -20.72 9.61 1.81
CA LEU A 268 -21.57 9.97 0.67
C LEU A 268 -22.32 11.30 0.87
N TYR A 269 -22.84 11.53 2.08
CA TYR A 269 -23.54 12.76 2.42
C TYR A 269 -22.61 13.98 2.37
N TYR A 270 -21.46 13.90 3.04
CA TYR A 270 -20.51 15.01 3.11
C TYR A 270 -19.80 15.24 1.78
N SER A 271 -19.51 14.21 0.97
CA SER A 271 -18.92 14.40 -0.37
C SER A 271 -19.87 15.16 -1.30
N THR A 272 -21.14 14.76 -1.31
CA THR A 272 -22.19 15.44 -2.08
C THR A 272 -22.35 16.90 -1.60
N SER A 273 -22.39 17.10 -0.29
CA SER A 273 -22.54 18.43 0.31
C SER A 273 -21.34 19.33 0.03
N ALA A 274 -20.11 18.78 0.05
CA ALA A 274 -18.88 19.49 -0.28
C ALA A 274 -18.90 20.01 -1.72
N LEU A 275 -19.30 19.16 -2.68
CA LEU A 275 -19.40 19.55 -4.09
C LEU A 275 -20.48 20.61 -4.32
N GLN A 276 -21.64 20.49 -3.69
CA GLN A 276 -22.71 21.48 -3.77
C GLN A 276 -22.30 22.83 -3.16
N ALA A 277 -21.65 22.81 -1.99
CA ALA A 277 -21.12 24.00 -1.35
C ALA A 277 -19.99 24.64 -2.17
N LEU A 278 -19.09 23.84 -2.73
CA LEU A 278 -18.01 24.31 -3.61
C LEU A 278 -18.57 24.99 -4.87
N ALA A 279 -19.58 24.41 -5.50
CA ALA A 279 -20.22 25.01 -6.67
C ALA A 279 -20.84 26.39 -6.34
N ARG A 280 -21.55 26.50 -5.20
CA ARG A 280 -22.10 27.78 -4.72
C ARG A 280 -21.01 28.80 -4.41
N GLN A 281 -19.93 28.36 -3.77
CA GLN A 281 -18.77 29.20 -3.44
C GLN A 281 -18.09 29.77 -4.69
N ILE A 282 -17.89 28.95 -5.73
CA ILE A 282 -17.31 29.40 -7.00
C ILE A 282 -18.24 30.40 -7.69
N GLN A 283 -19.55 30.12 -7.74
CA GLN A 283 -20.54 30.99 -8.37
C GLN A 283 -20.67 32.36 -7.69
N SER A 284 -20.56 32.40 -6.37
CA SER A 284 -20.59 33.63 -5.57
C SER A 284 -19.26 34.39 -5.55
N GLY A 285 -18.17 33.72 -5.96
CA GLY A 285 -16.83 34.30 -5.97
C GLY A 285 -16.22 34.46 -4.57
N GLU A 286 -16.59 33.58 -3.64
CA GLU A 286 -16.18 33.67 -2.24
C GLU A 286 -14.96 32.79 -1.94
N ASN A 287 -13.95 33.38 -1.28
CA ASN A 287 -12.79 32.69 -0.69
C ASN A 287 -12.19 31.58 -1.56
N TYR A 288 -11.64 31.92 -2.72
CA TYR A 288 -11.12 30.92 -3.67
C TYR A 288 -9.94 30.09 -3.13
N ASP A 289 -9.17 30.59 -2.17
CA ASP A 289 -8.15 29.79 -1.49
C ASP A 289 -8.78 28.62 -0.71
N ALA A 290 -9.95 28.83 -0.10
CA ALA A 290 -10.71 27.76 0.52
C ALA A 290 -11.25 26.75 -0.51
N ALA A 291 -11.61 27.21 -1.72
CA ALA A 291 -12.00 26.31 -2.80
C ALA A 291 -10.86 25.36 -3.19
N LEU A 292 -9.61 25.83 -3.19
CA LEU A 292 -8.44 24.96 -3.40
C LEU A 292 -8.25 23.94 -2.27
N ALA A 293 -8.42 24.36 -1.01
CA ALA A 293 -8.39 23.45 0.13
C ALA A 293 -9.43 22.34 0.01
N THR A 294 -10.66 22.69 -0.38
CA THR A 294 -11.74 21.74 -0.66
C THR A 294 -11.34 20.76 -1.77
N SER A 295 -10.84 21.25 -2.89
CA SER A 295 -10.39 20.39 -4.01
C SER A 295 -9.21 19.49 -3.65
N MET A 296 -8.26 19.94 -2.83
CA MET A 296 -7.17 19.12 -2.31
C MET A 296 -7.69 17.95 -1.46
N LEU A 297 -8.61 18.22 -0.53
CA LEU A 297 -9.18 17.19 0.35
C LEU A 297 -9.99 16.14 -0.42
N LEU A 298 -10.79 16.58 -1.41
CA LEU A 298 -11.54 15.66 -2.28
C LEU A 298 -10.60 14.88 -3.21
N MET A 299 -9.53 15.50 -3.71
CA MET A 299 -8.50 14.80 -4.49
C MET A 299 -7.79 13.72 -3.66
N HIS A 300 -7.44 14.01 -2.41
CA HIS A 300 -6.89 13.01 -1.49
C HIS A 300 -7.89 11.86 -1.30
N HIS A 301 -9.12 12.19 -0.93
CA HIS A 301 -10.17 11.19 -0.73
C HIS A 301 -10.29 10.23 -1.92
N ASP A 302 -10.40 10.76 -3.14
CA ASP A 302 -10.58 9.93 -4.33
C ASP A 302 -9.29 9.19 -4.73
N ALA A 303 -8.11 9.68 -4.35
CA ALA A 303 -6.83 9.03 -4.66
C ALA A 303 -6.56 7.79 -3.80
N VAL A 304 -7.05 7.76 -2.56
CA VAL A 304 -6.81 6.65 -1.61
C VAL A 304 -7.94 5.62 -1.55
N ASN A 305 -9.11 5.95 -2.11
CA ASN A 305 -10.21 5.02 -2.23
C ASN A 305 -10.15 4.27 -3.56
N GLU A 306 -10.38 2.96 -3.52
CA GLU A 306 -10.43 2.16 -4.75
C GLU A 306 -11.60 2.62 -5.62
N ALA A 307 -11.23 3.24 -6.73
CA ALA A 307 -12.14 3.71 -7.74
C ALA A 307 -12.67 2.51 -8.55
N ASP A 308 -13.94 2.11 -8.37
CA ASP A 308 -14.65 1.26 -9.34
C ASP A 308 -14.56 1.86 -10.74
N ASP A 309 -14.55 1.09 -11.83
CA ASP A 309 -14.40 1.62 -13.21
C ASP A 309 -15.38 2.76 -13.58
N SER A 310 -16.50 2.88 -12.86
CA SER A 310 -17.53 3.93 -13.00
C SER A 310 -17.24 5.23 -12.24
N SER A 311 -16.30 5.24 -11.30
CA SER A 311 -15.97 6.42 -10.48
C SER A 311 -15.06 7.42 -11.21
N LEU A 312 -15.23 8.70 -10.86
CA LEU A 312 -14.43 9.79 -11.40
C LEU A 312 -12.95 9.63 -11.01
N CYS A 313 -12.06 9.97 -11.93
CA CYS A 313 -10.63 9.97 -11.63
C CYS A 313 -10.32 11.07 -10.61
N TRP A 314 -9.53 10.77 -9.57
CA TRP A 314 -9.10 11.72 -8.53
C TRP A 314 -8.57 13.05 -9.08
N SER A 315 -7.96 13.02 -10.27
CA SER A 315 -7.41 14.21 -10.93
C SER A 315 -8.46 15.22 -11.36
N VAL A 316 -9.75 14.84 -11.42
CA VAL A 316 -10.86 15.74 -11.79
C VAL A 316 -10.93 16.98 -10.89
N HIS A 317 -10.51 16.85 -9.63
CA HIS A 317 -10.50 17.95 -8.67
C HIS A 317 -9.52 19.05 -9.05
N ALA A 318 -8.54 18.79 -9.94
CA ALA A 318 -7.65 19.80 -10.49
C ALA A 318 -8.34 20.78 -11.46
N ASN A 319 -9.54 20.45 -11.95
CA ASN A 319 -10.33 21.37 -12.79
C ASN A 319 -10.64 22.70 -12.09
N ILE A 320 -10.50 22.76 -10.77
CA ILE A 320 -10.64 24.01 -10.00
C ILE A 320 -9.72 25.12 -10.51
N PHE A 321 -8.52 24.78 -10.99
CA PHE A 321 -7.53 25.73 -11.52
C PHE A 321 -7.89 26.29 -12.89
N ASP A 322 -8.76 25.60 -13.63
CA ASP A 322 -9.29 26.07 -14.91
C ASP A 322 -10.66 26.74 -14.74
N THR A 323 -11.32 26.52 -13.61
CA THR A 323 -12.63 27.09 -13.27
C THR A 323 -12.50 28.47 -12.62
N ILE A 324 -11.51 28.64 -11.73
CA ILE A 324 -11.26 29.91 -11.04
C ILE A 324 -10.17 30.67 -11.80
N PRO A 325 -10.33 31.98 -12.08
CA PRO A 325 -9.27 32.75 -12.71
C PRO A 325 -8.01 32.80 -11.84
N SER A 326 -6.85 32.59 -12.46
CA SER A 326 -5.55 32.42 -11.77
C SER A 326 -5.13 33.59 -10.89
N ALA A 327 -5.65 34.80 -11.11
CA ALA A 327 -5.34 35.98 -10.29
C ALA A 327 -5.98 35.96 -8.89
N PHE A 328 -6.93 35.05 -8.64
CA PHE A 328 -7.77 35.09 -7.43
C PHE A 328 -7.42 34.08 -6.34
N PHE A 329 -6.37 33.28 -6.52
CA PHE A 329 -5.91 32.34 -5.51
C PHE A 329 -4.38 32.26 -5.47
N ASN A 330 -3.86 31.78 -4.36
CA ASN A 330 -2.43 31.62 -4.17
C ASN A 330 -1.92 30.29 -4.77
N HIS A 331 -1.20 30.39 -5.89
CA HIS A 331 -0.54 29.26 -6.58
C HIS A 331 0.59 28.58 -5.80
N HIS A 332 1.05 29.21 -4.71
CA HIS A 332 2.09 28.72 -3.82
C HIS A 332 1.54 28.23 -2.48
N SER A 333 0.22 28.20 -2.32
CA SER A 333 -0.42 27.61 -1.15
C SER A 333 -0.12 26.11 -1.05
N ASP A 334 -0.13 25.56 0.16
CA ASP A 334 0.07 24.11 0.37
C ASP A 334 -0.94 23.25 -0.43
N PRO A 335 -2.24 23.59 -0.52
CA PRO A 335 -3.17 22.87 -1.39
C PRO A 335 -2.76 22.86 -2.87
N ALA A 336 -2.36 24.01 -3.41
CA ALA A 336 -1.91 24.10 -4.80
C ALA A 336 -0.64 23.28 -5.05
N LEU A 337 0.34 23.37 -4.15
CA LEU A 337 1.58 22.62 -4.26
C LEU A 337 1.35 21.10 -4.13
N TRP A 338 0.46 20.67 -3.23
CA TRP A 338 0.11 19.26 -3.06
C TRP A 338 -0.57 18.71 -4.32
N MET A 339 -1.62 19.37 -4.83
CA MET A 339 -2.33 18.92 -6.03
C MET A 339 -1.41 18.89 -7.25
N ARG A 340 -0.54 19.91 -7.38
CA ARG A 340 0.48 19.97 -8.44
C ARG A 340 1.45 18.80 -8.35
N THR A 341 1.88 18.45 -7.14
CA THR A 341 2.77 17.31 -6.91
C THR A 341 2.13 16.02 -7.41
N GLN A 342 0.88 15.76 -7.04
CA GLN A 342 0.18 14.55 -7.46
C GLN A 342 0.07 14.44 -8.99
N LEU A 343 -0.31 15.53 -9.66
CA LEU A 343 -0.39 15.55 -11.12
C LEU A 343 0.98 15.35 -11.78
N VAL A 344 1.99 16.13 -11.41
CA VAL A 344 3.33 16.05 -12.02
C VAL A 344 3.91 14.64 -11.87
N LEU A 345 3.80 14.03 -10.69
CA LEU A 345 4.27 12.66 -10.47
C LEU A 345 3.48 11.66 -11.32
N ALA A 346 2.15 11.81 -11.41
CA ALA A 346 1.32 10.94 -12.24
C ALA A 346 1.65 11.04 -13.74
N ARG A 347 2.01 12.24 -14.24
CA ARG A 347 2.41 12.46 -15.65
C ARG A 347 3.66 11.66 -16.03
N THR A 348 4.55 11.35 -15.08
CA THR A 348 5.76 10.56 -15.36
C THR A 348 5.48 9.12 -15.80
N ALA A 349 4.27 8.61 -15.48
CA ALA A 349 3.78 7.29 -15.88
C ALA A 349 2.92 7.32 -17.16
N GLN A 350 2.92 8.44 -17.91
CA GLN A 350 2.27 8.54 -19.21
C GLN A 350 3.29 8.51 -20.35
N THR A 351 2.89 7.96 -21.49
CA THR A 351 3.74 7.97 -22.69
C THR A 351 3.87 9.37 -23.27
N SER A 352 4.92 9.63 -24.03
CA SER A 352 5.14 10.90 -24.74
C SER A 352 3.97 11.21 -25.69
N TYR A 353 3.42 10.18 -26.33
CA TYR A 353 2.23 10.29 -27.16
C TYR A 353 1.00 10.72 -26.33
N THR A 354 0.76 10.09 -25.18
CA THR A 354 -0.34 10.47 -24.30
C THR A 354 -0.20 11.91 -23.82
N LEU A 355 1.01 12.32 -23.40
CA LEU A 355 1.29 13.67 -22.92
C LEU A 355 1.05 14.73 -24.00
N GLN A 356 1.44 14.47 -25.25
CA GLN A 356 1.21 15.39 -26.37
C GLN A 356 -0.28 15.64 -26.69
N ASN A 357 -1.13 14.67 -26.36
CA ASN A 357 -2.58 14.73 -26.59
C ASN A 357 -3.36 15.05 -25.30
N THR A 358 -2.65 15.27 -24.18
CA THR A 358 -3.26 15.61 -22.90
C THR A 358 -3.52 17.11 -22.84
N GLN A 359 -4.73 17.48 -22.41
CA GLN A 359 -5.00 18.85 -21.97
C GLN A 359 -4.47 19.00 -20.54
N PHE A 360 -3.41 19.79 -20.38
CA PHE A 360 -2.85 20.11 -19.07
C PHE A 360 -3.68 21.19 -18.38
N HIS A 361 -3.80 21.09 -17.06
CA HIS A 361 -4.45 22.11 -16.26
C HIS A 361 -3.60 23.39 -16.22
N THR A 362 -4.24 24.53 -15.97
CA THR A 362 -3.54 25.82 -15.76
C THR A 362 -2.50 25.72 -14.65
N LEU A 363 -2.76 24.89 -13.61
CA LEU A 363 -1.81 24.58 -12.53
C LEU A 363 -0.47 24.00 -13.02
N GLU A 364 -0.51 23.19 -14.09
CA GLU A 364 0.65 22.49 -14.65
C GLU A 364 1.43 23.37 -15.64
N THR A 365 0.76 24.37 -16.24
CA THR A 365 1.31 25.18 -17.34
C THR A 365 1.69 26.61 -16.95
N CYS A 366 1.16 27.14 -15.85
CA CYS A 366 1.53 28.47 -15.35
C CYS A 366 2.99 28.52 -14.87
N SER A 367 3.61 29.71 -14.89
CA SER A 367 4.98 29.94 -14.39
C SER A 367 5.06 30.00 -12.86
N TRP A 368 4.40 29.05 -12.18
CA TRP A 368 4.33 28.97 -10.71
C TRP A 368 5.70 28.84 -10.05
N TYR A 369 6.71 28.33 -10.75
CA TYR A 369 8.05 28.23 -10.16
C TYR A 369 8.70 29.61 -10.01
N GLU A 370 8.50 30.51 -10.98
CA GLU A 370 9.11 31.86 -10.99
C GLU A 370 8.61 32.73 -9.82
N GLY A 371 7.38 32.52 -9.37
CA GLY A 371 6.82 33.23 -8.21
C GLY A 371 7.23 32.66 -6.85
N THR A 372 7.95 31.52 -6.82
CA THR A 372 8.26 30.86 -5.55
C THR A 372 9.31 31.67 -4.79
N PRO A 373 9.08 32.01 -3.50
CA PRO A 373 10.04 32.78 -2.71
C PRO A 373 11.43 32.11 -2.70
N PRO A 374 12.54 32.84 -2.92
CA PRO A 374 13.87 32.24 -3.06
C PRO A 374 14.28 31.33 -1.90
N GLN A 375 13.84 31.65 -0.68
CA GLN A 375 14.07 30.82 0.49
C GLN A 375 13.34 29.46 0.41
N ASP A 376 12.15 29.40 -0.18
CA ASP A 376 11.30 28.20 -0.17
C ASP A 376 11.58 27.27 -1.37
N VAL A 377 12.28 27.74 -2.39
CA VAL A 377 12.61 26.99 -3.62
C VAL A 377 13.21 25.61 -3.33
N GLN A 378 14.13 25.52 -2.37
CA GLN A 378 14.83 24.29 -1.98
C GLN A 378 14.31 23.67 -0.68
N LYS A 379 13.31 24.30 -0.05
CA LYS A 379 12.72 23.83 1.20
C LYS A 379 11.80 22.64 0.91
N ILE A 380 11.98 21.54 1.64
CA ILE A 380 11.11 20.37 1.59
C ILE A 380 9.73 20.78 2.12
N CYS A 381 8.69 20.57 1.32
CA CYS A 381 7.32 20.73 1.79
C CYS A 381 6.92 19.53 2.66
N GLY A 382 6.46 19.80 3.88
CA GLY A 382 6.23 18.76 4.89
C GLY A 382 5.15 17.74 4.51
N ILE A 383 4.25 18.07 3.58
CA ILE A 383 3.16 17.17 3.14
C ILE A 383 3.40 16.51 1.78
N THR A 384 4.48 16.86 1.07
CA THR A 384 4.85 16.22 -0.21
C THR A 384 6.20 15.50 -0.14
N GLY A 385 7.07 15.86 0.81
CA GLY A 385 8.38 15.22 0.97
C GLY A 385 9.45 15.67 -0.02
N LEU A 386 9.17 16.67 -0.87
CA LEU A 386 10.14 17.26 -1.79
C LEU A 386 10.01 18.79 -1.90
N SER A 387 11.04 19.44 -2.45
CA SER A 387 11.05 20.89 -2.68
C SER A 387 10.36 21.31 -3.98
N PRO A 388 9.85 22.56 -4.05
CA PRO A 388 9.34 23.16 -5.29
C PRO A 388 10.32 23.05 -6.48
N GLN A 389 11.62 23.26 -6.24
CA GLN A 389 12.63 23.11 -7.28
C GLN A 389 12.71 21.69 -7.82
N LEU A 390 12.70 20.67 -6.96
CA LEU A 390 12.74 19.29 -7.42
C LEU A 390 11.49 18.94 -8.23
N LEU A 391 10.32 19.40 -7.78
CA LEU A 391 9.07 19.20 -8.50
C LEU A 391 9.13 19.82 -9.90
N PHE A 392 9.63 21.05 -10.00
CA PHE A 392 9.81 21.75 -11.26
C PHE A 392 10.77 21.00 -12.20
N LEU A 393 11.87 20.44 -11.68
CA LEU A 393 12.81 19.63 -12.47
C LEU A 393 12.15 18.35 -13.01
N ILE A 394 11.35 17.64 -12.20
CA ILE A 394 10.59 16.45 -12.64
C ILE A 394 9.59 16.81 -13.74
N ALA A 395 8.85 17.91 -13.57
CA ALA A 395 7.92 18.42 -14.59
C ALA A 395 8.67 18.79 -15.89
N SER A 396 9.83 19.44 -15.78
CA SER A 396 10.66 19.85 -16.92
C SER A 396 11.18 18.66 -17.72
N ILE A 397 11.61 17.58 -17.05
CA ILE A 397 12.01 16.32 -17.72
C ILE A 397 10.83 15.75 -18.51
N THR A 398 9.65 15.71 -17.90
CA THR A 398 8.43 15.17 -18.51
C THR A 398 8.00 15.99 -19.73
N SER A 399 8.04 17.32 -19.61
CA SER A 399 7.76 18.24 -20.72
C SER A 399 8.74 18.05 -21.87
N LEU A 400 10.05 17.99 -21.57
CA LEU A 400 11.10 17.82 -22.57
C LEU A 400 11.00 16.48 -23.32
N ALA A 401 10.56 15.42 -22.63
CA ALA A 401 10.30 14.12 -23.25
C ALA A 401 9.13 14.18 -24.24
N SER A 402 8.11 15.00 -23.96
CA SER A 402 6.92 15.14 -24.81
C SER A 402 7.09 16.10 -26.00
N ASP A 403 8.08 16.99 -26.00
CA ASP A 403 8.25 17.96 -27.09
C ASP A 403 8.87 17.33 -28.35
N ASN A 404 8.06 16.78 -29.26
CA ASN A 404 8.53 16.31 -30.56
C ASN A 404 8.40 17.35 -31.69
N LYS A 405 7.88 18.55 -31.39
CA LYS A 405 7.33 19.41 -32.43
C LYS A 405 8.36 20.32 -33.10
N ASN A 406 9.49 20.71 -32.48
CA ASN A 406 10.38 21.71 -33.10
C ASN A 406 11.88 21.68 -32.69
N SER A 407 12.34 20.75 -31.87
CA SER A 407 13.70 20.78 -31.33
C SER A 407 14.62 19.74 -31.99
N SER A 408 15.73 20.21 -32.60
CA SER A 408 16.85 19.33 -32.97
C SER A 408 17.23 18.47 -31.76
N ASN A 409 17.51 17.18 -31.97
CA ASN A 409 17.97 16.27 -30.91
C ASN A 409 19.16 16.86 -30.12
N SER A 410 19.99 17.71 -30.74
CA SER A 410 21.07 18.43 -30.06
C SER A 410 20.57 19.38 -28.96
N HIS A 411 19.51 20.16 -29.21
CA HIS A 411 18.97 21.07 -28.20
C HIS A 411 18.36 20.31 -27.02
N LYS A 412 17.62 19.23 -27.27
CA LYS A 412 17.07 18.39 -26.21
C LYS A 412 18.15 17.83 -25.29
N LEU A 413 19.26 17.37 -25.87
CA LEU A 413 20.39 16.85 -25.08
C LEU A 413 21.07 17.93 -24.24
N ILE A 414 21.22 19.15 -24.76
CA ILE A 414 21.78 20.29 -24.00
C ILE A 414 20.87 20.62 -22.80
N TYR A 415 19.55 20.71 -23.00
CA TYR A 415 18.62 20.95 -21.90
C TYR A 415 18.59 19.79 -20.89
N ALA A 416 18.66 18.55 -21.36
CA ALA A 416 18.75 17.39 -20.48
C ALA A 416 20.02 17.43 -19.60
N GLN A 417 21.17 17.83 -20.17
CA GLN A 417 22.41 18.01 -19.41
C GLN A 417 22.30 19.10 -18.35
N LEU A 418 21.64 20.23 -18.67
CA LEU A 418 21.38 21.28 -17.70
C LEU A 418 20.50 20.78 -16.54
N LEU A 419 19.42 20.06 -16.84
CA LEU A 419 18.54 19.47 -15.83
C LEU A 419 19.28 18.44 -14.97
N GLU A 420 20.13 17.61 -15.58
CA GLU A 420 20.96 16.65 -14.84
C GLU A 420 21.95 17.36 -13.90
N GLN A 421 22.64 18.41 -14.37
CA GLN A 421 23.54 19.20 -13.53
C GLN A 421 22.79 19.87 -12.37
N GLN A 422 21.59 20.38 -12.61
CA GLN A 422 20.75 20.97 -11.57
C GLN A 422 20.34 19.91 -10.53
N LEU A 423 19.93 18.72 -10.95
CA LEU A 423 19.59 17.62 -10.05
C LEU A 423 20.80 17.10 -9.26
N GLN A 424 21.99 17.03 -9.87
CA GLN A 424 23.22 16.61 -9.20
C GLN A 424 23.64 17.58 -8.08
N ASN A 425 23.42 18.88 -8.30
CA ASN A 425 23.80 19.92 -7.35
C ASN A 425 22.68 20.35 -6.40
N LEU A 426 21.46 19.83 -6.59
CA LEU A 426 20.31 20.18 -5.78
C LEU A 426 20.52 19.72 -4.32
N ARG A 427 20.51 20.68 -3.40
CA ARG A 427 20.48 20.43 -1.96
C ARG A 427 19.14 20.87 -1.42
N GLN A 428 18.40 19.92 -0.87
CA GLN A 428 17.14 20.21 -0.20
C GLN A 428 17.38 20.39 1.30
N TRP A 429 16.53 21.17 1.95
CA TRP A 429 16.61 21.43 3.39
C TRP A 429 15.21 21.46 4.01
N CYS A 430 15.09 21.26 5.32
CA CYS A 430 13.83 21.37 6.06
C CYS A 430 13.99 22.21 7.32
N THR A 431 12.88 22.68 7.90
CA THR A 431 12.86 23.51 9.12
C THR A 431 12.95 22.70 10.41
N GLU A 432 12.87 21.37 10.33
CA GLU A 432 12.95 20.52 11.51
C GLU A 432 14.30 20.65 12.19
N LEU A 433 14.26 20.66 13.52
CA LEU A 433 15.45 20.61 14.37
C LEU A 433 16.15 19.26 14.20
N GLN A 434 17.43 19.20 14.59
CA GLN A 434 18.20 17.96 14.54
C GLN A 434 17.48 16.82 15.30
N GLY A 435 17.32 15.69 14.62
CA GLY A 435 16.66 14.49 15.13
C GLY A 435 16.04 13.65 14.01
N ASP A 436 15.42 12.53 14.38
CA ASP A 436 14.96 11.51 13.45
C ASP A 436 13.96 12.03 12.41
N ALA A 437 13.09 12.98 12.77
CA ALA A 437 12.14 13.60 11.84
C ALA A 437 12.85 14.39 10.72
N GLN A 438 13.93 15.11 11.06
CA GLN A 438 14.76 15.80 10.08
C GLN A 438 15.44 14.79 9.16
N GLU A 439 16.01 13.72 9.71
CA GLU A 439 16.67 12.67 8.92
C GLU A 439 15.70 12.01 7.94
N VAL A 440 14.48 11.69 8.37
CA VAL A 440 13.43 11.12 7.51
C VAL A 440 13.04 12.09 6.40
N LEU A 441 12.85 13.39 6.68
CA LEU A 441 12.52 14.38 5.66
C LEU A 441 13.63 14.50 4.61
N LEU A 442 14.88 14.61 5.04
CA LEU A 442 16.04 14.72 4.14
C LEU A 442 16.23 13.45 3.31
N ALA A 443 16.07 12.27 3.92
CA ALA A 443 16.12 10.99 3.21
C ALA A 443 15.00 10.85 2.18
N THR A 444 13.77 11.26 2.51
CA THR A 444 12.65 11.28 1.56
C THR A 444 12.94 12.22 0.38
N GLY A 445 13.42 13.44 0.66
CA GLY A 445 13.81 14.38 -0.39
C GLY A 445 14.92 13.82 -1.29
N GLU A 446 15.92 13.15 -0.70
CA GLU A 446 17.00 12.49 -1.45
C GLU A 446 16.49 11.34 -2.31
N ALA A 447 15.53 10.54 -1.83
CA ALA A 447 14.89 9.50 -2.63
C ALA A 447 14.24 10.08 -3.89
N PHE A 448 13.52 11.20 -3.77
CA PHE A 448 12.98 11.90 -4.94
C PHE A 448 14.06 12.40 -5.89
N ARG A 449 15.17 12.95 -5.38
CA ARG A 449 16.27 13.47 -6.22
C ARG A 449 16.96 12.36 -7.00
N LEU A 450 17.26 11.23 -6.36
CA LEU A 450 17.85 10.05 -6.98
C LEU A 450 16.91 9.44 -8.03
N ALA A 451 15.62 9.32 -7.72
CA ALA A 451 14.62 8.85 -8.68
C ALA A 451 14.48 9.80 -9.88
N ALA A 452 14.57 11.12 -9.68
CA ALA A 452 14.59 12.10 -10.76
C ALA A 452 15.80 11.95 -11.69
N LEU A 453 16.98 11.64 -11.15
CA LEU A 453 18.17 11.35 -11.95
C LEU A 453 18.00 10.07 -12.78
N ILE A 454 17.47 8.99 -12.18
CA ILE A 454 17.16 7.75 -12.90
C ILE A 454 16.13 8.04 -14.00
N TYR A 455 15.03 8.70 -13.65
CA TYR A 455 13.96 9.06 -14.58
C TYR A 455 14.51 9.87 -15.76
N LEU A 456 15.30 10.92 -15.51
CA LEU A 456 15.94 11.73 -16.55
C LEU A 456 16.77 10.87 -17.51
N ARG A 457 17.69 10.06 -16.96
CA ARG A 457 18.62 9.26 -17.76
C ARG A 457 17.90 8.19 -18.57
N CYS A 458 16.88 7.56 -18.00
CA CYS A 458 16.08 6.57 -18.70
C CYS A 458 15.19 7.22 -19.76
N ARG A 459 14.55 8.34 -19.43
CA ARG A 459 13.54 9.00 -20.26
C ARG A 459 14.14 9.79 -21.42
N LEU A 460 15.22 10.52 -21.19
CA LEU A 460 15.81 11.45 -22.17
C LEU A 460 17.07 10.92 -22.85
N TYR A 461 17.90 10.16 -22.14
CA TYR A 461 19.11 9.54 -22.72
C TYR A 461 18.89 8.12 -23.22
N GLY A 462 17.74 7.51 -22.90
CA GLY A 462 17.43 6.13 -23.28
C GLY A 462 18.28 5.11 -22.52
N PHE A 463 18.88 5.46 -21.38
CA PHE A 463 19.64 4.49 -20.58
C PHE A 463 18.70 3.44 -20.02
N THR A 464 18.98 2.17 -20.30
CA THR A 464 18.18 1.07 -19.81
C THR A 464 18.53 0.75 -18.35
N ARG A 465 17.73 -0.08 -17.70
CA ARG A 465 18.02 -0.59 -16.35
C ARG A 465 19.34 -1.38 -16.21
N PHE A 466 19.97 -1.77 -17.32
CA PHE A 466 21.25 -2.49 -17.34
C PHE A 466 22.44 -1.55 -17.50
N ASN A 467 22.20 -0.26 -17.73
CA ASN A 467 23.26 0.72 -17.79
C ASN A 467 23.92 0.89 -16.40
N PRO A 468 25.26 0.83 -16.28
CA PRO A 468 25.95 0.96 -14.99
C PRO A 468 25.56 2.24 -14.22
N ALA A 469 25.36 3.35 -14.92
CA ALA A 469 24.98 4.63 -14.33
C ALA A 469 23.54 4.64 -13.77
N ILE A 470 22.68 3.74 -14.25
CA ILE A 470 21.35 3.50 -13.68
C ILE A 470 21.43 2.53 -12.50
N MET A 471 22.25 1.49 -12.61
CA MET A 471 22.44 0.51 -11.54
C MET A 471 22.98 1.16 -10.26
N GLU A 472 23.99 2.02 -10.38
CA GLU A 472 24.58 2.77 -9.25
C GLU A 472 23.55 3.68 -8.57
N LEU A 473 22.79 4.45 -9.36
CA LEU A 473 21.71 5.29 -8.82
C LEU A 473 20.60 4.47 -8.18
N ASN A 474 20.24 3.33 -8.77
CA ASN A 474 19.24 2.42 -8.24
C ASN A 474 19.69 1.78 -6.93
N ASP A 475 20.98 1.46 -6.78
CA ASP A 475 21.57 0.99 -5.53
C ASP A 475 21.48 2.06 -4.43
N ALA A 476 21.87 3.29 -4.73
CA ALA A 476 21.74 4.41 -3.80
C ALA A 476 20.27 4.66 -3.40
N LEU A 477 19.36 4.68 -4.38
CA LEU A 477 17.93 4.88 -4.14
C LEU A 477 17.33 3.74 -3.31
N THR A 478 17.66 2.49 -3.63
CA THR A 478 17.21 1.32 -2.87
C THR A 478 17.69 1.38 -1.43
N HIS A 479 18.94 1.75 -1.20
CA HIS A 479 19.48 1.93 0.15
C HIS A 479 18.67 2.95 0.97
N VAL A 480 18.37 4.12 0.38
CA VAL A 480 17.54 5.16 1.02
C VAL A 480 16.11 4.66 1.28
N LEU A 481 15.47 4.01 0.31
CA LEU A 481 14.11 3.46 0.49
C LEU A 481 14.04 2.42 1.60
N LEU A 482 15.07 1.58 1.75
CA LEU A 482 15.12 0.57 2.81
C LEU A 482 15.32 1.21 4.20
N SER A 483 15.98 2.37 4.30
CA SER A 483 16.17 3.07 5.58
C SER A 483 14.94 3.86 6.04
N LEU A 484 14.04 4.26 5.13
CA LEU A 484 12.84 5.04 5.47
C LEU A 484 11.82 4.24 6.30
N PRO A 485 11.14 4.88 7.28
CA PRO A 485 10.15 4.21 8.13
C PRO A 485 8.92 3.79 7.31
N VAL A 486 8.50 2.54 7.49
CA VAL A 486 7.27 1.95 6.91
C VAL A 486 6.20 1.64 7.95
N LYS A 487 6.54 1.91 9.23
CA LYS A 487 5.73 1.70 10.42
C LYS A 487 6.29 2.61 11.54
N GLY A 488 5.51 2.88 12.57
CA GLY A 488 5.91 3.64 13.75
C GLY A 488 5.54 5.12 13.66
N HIS A 489 5.97 5.90 14.64
CA HIS A 489 5.58 7.31 14.77
C HIS A 489 6.12 8.19 13.62
N LEU A 490 7.28 7.87 13.05
CA LEU A 490 7.87 8.59 11.91
C LEU A 490 7.33 8.15 10.54
N TYR A 491 6.61 7.02 10.47
CA TYR A 491 5.95 6.62 9.24
C TYR A 491 4.74 7.52 8.98
N THR A 492 4.73 8.18 7.83
CA THR A 492 3.75 9.19 7.45
C THR A 492 3.49 9.16 5.95
N ALA A 493 2.49 9.92 5.50
CA ALA A 493 2.01 9.90 4.12
C ALA A 493 3.02 10.43 3.09
N ILE A 494 4.13 11.04 3.51
CA ILE A 494 5.22 11.45 2.61
C ILE A 494 6.13 10.29 2.19
N TYR A 495 5.80 9.04 2.55
CA TYR A 495 6.56 7.90 2.08
C TYR A 495 6.67 7.94 0.55
N PRO A 496 7.89 7.85 -0.03
CA PRO A 496 8.11 8.18 -1.43
C PRO A 496 7.66 7.06 -2.39
N VAL A 497 6.35 7.02 -2.70
CA VAL A 497 5.75 6.04 -3.62
C VAL A 497 6.29 6.18 -5.05
N TRP A 498 6.45 7.41 -5.56
CA TRP A 498 7.04 7.64 -6.88
C TRP A 498 8.49 7.16 -6.99
N PRO A 499 9.40 7.49 -6.05
CA PRO A 499 10.73 6.90 -6.03
C PRO A 499 10.74 5.38 -5.93
N LEU A 500 9.83 4.78 -5.15
CA LEU A 500 9.67 3.32 -5.10
C LEU A 500 9.30 2.75 -6.48
N PHE A 501 8.37 3.39 -7.20
CA PHE A 501 8.01 3.00 -8.57
C PHE A 501 9.23 3.03 -9.51
N VAL A 502 9.97 4.15 -9.53
CA VAL A 502 11.17 4.31 -10.36
C VAL A 502 12.23 3.26 -9.99
N ALA A 503 12.46 3.02 -8.70
CA ALA A 503 13.40 2.01 -8.22
C ALA A 503 12.98 0.60 -8.68
N ALA A 504 11.71 0.23 -8.53
CA ALA A 504 11.23 -1.11 -8.83
C ALA A 504 11.25 -1.45 -10.32
N VAL A 505 10.95 -0.49 -11.20
CA VAL A 505 10.99 -0.70 -12.67
C VAL A 505 12.41 -0.68 -13.25
N THR A 506 13.39 -0.17 -12.49
CA THR A 506 14.81 -0.12 -12.89
C THR A 506 15.72 -1.07 -12.10
N ALA A 507 15.23 -1.70 -11.02
CA ALA A 507 15.96 -2.71 -10.23
C ALA A 507 16.13 -4.01 -11.01
N ASN A 508 16.83 -5.03 -10.48
CA ASN A 508 16.72 -6.42 -10.93
C ASN A 508 15.60 -7.16 -10.15
N SER A 509 15.38 -8.47 -10.38
CA SER A 509 14.36 -9.26 -9.65
C SER A 509 14.55 -9.19 -8.14
N ASP A 510 15.76 -9.50 -7.67
CA ASP A 510 16.05 -9.66 -6.24
C ASP A 510 15.90 -8.35 -5.47
N LYS A 511 16.39 -7.23 -6.04
CA LYS A 511 16.21 -5.89 -5.47
C LYS A 511 14.73 -5.48 -5.46
N ARG A 512 13.99 -5.77 -6.52
CA ARG A 512 12.56 -5.50 -6.58
C ARG A 512 11.80 -6.28 -5.51
N ASP A 513 12.14 -7.55 -5.29
CA ASP A 513 11.51 -8.35 -4.24
C ASP A 513 11.81 -7.80 -2.84
N ARG A 514 13.05 -7.34 -2.59
CA ARG A 514 13.39 -6.63 -1.34
C ARG A 514 12.56 -5.37 -1.13
N LEU A 515 12.39 -4.56 -2.18
CA LEU A 515 11.55 -3.36 -2.12
C LEU A 515 10.09 -3.72 -1.83
N TYR A 516 9.57 -4.79 -2.43
CA TYR A 516 8.22 -5.28 -2.16
C TYR A 516 8.06 -5.75 -0.71
N GLN A 517 8.99 -6.56 -0.21
CA GLN A 517 8.98 -7.02 1.18
C GLN A 517 9.06 -5.85 2.16
N ARG A 518 9.84 -4.82 1.83
CA ARG A 518 9.97 -3.62 2.66
C ARG A 518 8.64 -2.93 2.89
N VAL A 519 7.80 -2.86 1.87
CA VAL A 519 6.55 -2.07 1.90
C VAL A 519 5.30 -2.89 2.22
N VAL A 520 5.44 -4.17 2.59
CA VAL A 520 4.33 -5.01 3.07
C VAL A 520 3.53 -4.31 4.19
N PRO A 521 4.15 -3.69 5.22
CA PRO A 521 3.39 -2.99 6.25
C PRO A 521 2.56 -1.81 5.74
N ILE A 522 3.00 -1.14 4.66
CA ILE A 522 2.26 -0.04 4.03
C ILE A 522 1.10 -0.60 3.21
N ARG A 523 1.36 -1.67 2.45
CA ARG A 523 0.36 -2.32 1.59
C ARG A 523 -0.80 -2.91 2.39
N GLU A 524 -0.51 -3.50 3.54
CA GLU A 524 -1.48 -4.18 4.40
C GLU A 524 -2.04 -3.29 5.52
N GLY A 525 -1.54 -2.06 5.62
CA GLY A 525 -2.00 -1.07 6.59
C GLY A 525 -3.16 -0.23 6.06
N ASP A 526 -3.12 1.05 6.40
CA ASP A 526 -4.21 2.01 6.11
C ASP A 526 -4.36 2.27 4.61
N LYS A 527 -5.55 2.74 4.20
CA LYS A 527 -5.79 3.20 2.82
C LYS A 527 -4.71 4.16 2.33
N ASN A 528 -4.14 3.87 1.17
CA ASN A 528 -3.11 4.67 0.52
C ASN A 528 -2.99 4.30 -0.98
N THR A 529 -2.12 4.99 -1.71
CA THR A 529 -1.95 4.87 -3.17
C THR A 529 -1.06 3.67 -3.59
N LEU A 530 -0.29 3.09 -2.66
CA LEU A 530 0.71 2.06 -2.94
C LEU A 530 0.14 0.77 -3.56
N PRO A 531 -1.00 0.20 -3.13
CA PRO A 531 -1.51 -1.05 -3.71
C PRO A 531 -1.70 -0.97 -5.22
N ALA A 532 -2.27 0.13 -5.74
CA ALA A 532 -2.45 0.34 -7.17
C ALA A 532 -1.10 0.42 -7.92
N VAL A 533 -0.10 1.07 -7.31
CA VAL A 533 1.26 1.19 -7.86
C VAL A 533 1.96 -0.16 -7.90
N LEU A 534 1.90 -0.94 -6.82
CA LEU A 534 2.48 -2.29 -6.78
C LEU A 534 1.80 -3.23 -7.78
N LYS A 535 0.47 -3.15 -7.92
CA LYS A 535 -0.28 -3.91 -8.93
C LYS A 535 0.22 -3.58 -10.33
N ARG A 536 0.42 -2.30 -10.64
CA ARG A 536 0.95 -1.84 -11.93
C ARG A 536 2.38 -2.31 -12.18
N ILE A 537 3.28 -2.24 -11.19
CA ILE A 537 4.66 -2.75 -11.30
C ILE A 537 4.66 -4.27 -11.50
N SER A 538 3.82 -4.99 -10.77
CA SER A 538 3.68 -6.45 -10.90
C SER A 538 3.24 -6.84 -12.30
N GLY A 539 2.30 -6.09 -12.88
CA GLY A 539 1.85 -6.33 -14.25
C GLY A 539 2.97 -6.17 -15.30
N MET A 540 3.97 -5.33 -15.05
CA MET A 540 5.11 -5.10 -15.97
C MET A 540 6.24 -6.12 -15.83
N ARG A 541 6.18 -7.06 -14.87
CA ARG A 541 7.33 -7.94 -14.53
C ARG A 541 7.82 -8.76 -15.72
N ILE A 542 6.90 -9.33 -16.50
CA ILE A 542 7.22 -10.13 -17.69
C ILE A 542 7.93 -9.29 -18.74
N TRP A 543 7.37 -8.12 -19.05
CA TRP A 543 7.97 -7.20 -20.01
C TRP A 543 9.37 -6.77 -19.57
N LEU A 544 9.53 -6.47 -18.29
CA LEU A 544 10.81 -6.14 -17.67
C LEU A 544 11.81 -7.29 -17.75
N ALA A 545 11.40 -8.54 -17.52
CA ALA A 545 12.26 -9.73 -17.60
C ALA A 545 12.73 -10.02 -19.04
N ASN A 546 11.92 -9.68 -20.04
CA ASN A 546 12.21 -9.91 -21.45
C ASN A 546 13.11 -8.85 -22.11
N GLN A 547 13.61 -7.87 -21.35
CA GLN A 547 14.53 -6.86 -21.89
C GLN A 547 15.94 -7.44 -22.10
N ASP A 548 16.61 -7.04 -23.18
CA ASP A 548 17.97 -7.48 -23.50
C ASP A 548 18.98 -6.91 -22.47
N PRO A 549 19.65 -7.78 -21.67
CA PRO A 549 20.60 -7.34 -20.64
C PRO A 549 21.88 -6.72 -21.21
N THR A 550 22.19 -6.96 -22.49
CA THR A 550 23.37 -6.39 -23.15
C THR A 550 23.12 -4.97 -23.66
N GLN A 551 21.86 -4.59 -23.79
CA GLN A 551 21.46 -3.30 -24.31
C GLN A 551 21.48 -2.23 -23.21
N GLN A 552 22.58 -1.48 -23.10
CA GLN A 552 22.73 -0.39 -22.12
C GLN A 552 21.98 0.90 -22.49
N ARG A 553 21.62 1.06 -23.77
CA ARG A 553 20.87 2.21 -24.29
C ARG A 553 19.85 1.77 -25.34
N ARG A 554 18.62 2.24 -25.18
CA ARG A 554 17.49 2.03 -26.09
C ARG A 554 16.58 3.24 -26.05
N ASP A 555 16.55 4.03 -27.11
CA ASP A 555 15.66 5.19 -27.15
C ASP A 555 14.19 4.75 -27.07
N GLY A 556 13.37 5.45 -26.28
CA GLY A 556 11.93 5.17 -26.14
C GLY A 556 11.56 3.96 -25.26
N TRP A 557 12.51 3.24 -24.66
CA TRP A 557 12.20 2.05 -23.85
C TRP A 557 11.27 2.38 -22.66
N TRP A 558 11.40 3.58 -22.08
CA TRP A 558 10.50 4.05 -21.02
C TRP A 558 9.07 4.26 -21.54
N ASP A 559 8.89 4.79 -22.76
CA ASP A 559 7.57 4.92 -23.37
C ASP A 559 6.93 3.55 -23.62
N GLU A 560 7.72 2.62 -24.14
CA GLU A 560 7.27 1.25 -24.40
C GLU A 560 6.85 0.53 -23.11
N MET A 561 7.61 0.67 -22.03
CA MET A 561 7.27 0.14 -20.71
C MET A 561 5.89 0.61 -20.23
N LEU A 562 5.52 1.85 -20.55
CA LEU A 562 4.27 2.45 -20.11
C LEU A 562 3.06 2.07 -20.96
N LEU A 563 3.26 1.43 -22.13
CA LEU A 563 2.16 1.00 -22.99
C LEU A 563 1.25 -0.01 -22.26
N PRO A 564 -0.06 -0.03 -22.59
CA PRO A 564 -0.99 -1.04 -22.05
C PRO A 564 -0.53 -2.48 -22.32
N SER A 565 0.08 -2.73 -23.48
CA SER A 565 0.59 -4.05 -23.89
C SER A 565 1.77 -4.55 -23.05
N SER A 566 2.43 -3.66 -22.31
CA SER A 566 3.62 -3.97 -21.52
C SER A 566 3.28 -4.34 -20.08
N SER A 567 1.98 -4.42 -19.73
CA SER A 567 1.50 -4.78 -18.40
C SER A 567 0.25 -5.65 -18.47
N THR A 568 0.19 -6.72 -17.69
CA THR A 568 -1.04 -7.53 -17.53
C THR A 568 -2.14 -6.78 -16.77
N THR A 569 -1.78 -5.71 -16.05
CA THR A 569 -2.71 -4.77 -15.43
C THR A 569 -2.69 -3.46 -16.22
N ALA A 570 -3.59 -3.31 -17.18
CA ALA A 570 -3.72 -2.08 -17.94
C ALA A 570 -4.31 -0.95 -17.07
N LEU A 571 -3.73 0.25 -17.16
CA LEU A 571 -4.37 1.45 -16.63
C LEU A 571 -5.41 1.92 -17.65
N PRO A 572 -6.66 2.18 -17.25
CA PRO A 572 -7.64 2.79 -18.14
C PRO A 572 -7.09 4.11 -18.71
N VAL A 573 -7.35 4.38 -19.99
CA VAL A 573 -6.82 5.56 -20.70
C VAL A 573 -7.23 6.88 -20.02
N THR A 574 -8.35 6.88 -19.31
CA THR A 574 -8.93 8.02 -18.59
C THR A 574 -8.41 8.17 -17.16
N ARG A 575 -7.51 7.29 -16.70
CA ARG A 575 -7.03 7.28 -15.31
C ARG A 575 -5.54 7.57 -15.20
N LEU A 576 -5.22 8.34 -14.16
CA LEU A 576 -3.86 8.62 -13.76
C LEU A 576 -3.46 7.72 -12.59
N LEU A 577 -2.28 7.12 -12.67
CA LEU A 577 -1.69 6.40 -11.54
C LEU A 577 -1.23 7.43 -10.51
N CYS A 578 -1.85 7.43 -9.33
CA CYS A 578 -1.43 8.31 -8.24
C CYS A 578 -0.12 7.79 -7.66
N LEU A 579 0.95 8.58 -7.80
CA LEU A 579 2.32 8.20 -7.43
C LEU A 579 2.88 9.03 -6.28
N GLY A 580 2.15 10.03 -5.79
CA GLY A 580 2.59 10.87 -4.67
C GLY A 580 1.89 10.57 -3.37
#